data_AF-A0A1B6ESP9-F1
#
_entry.id   AF-A0A1B6ESP9-F1
#
_cell.length_a   1.000
_cell.length_b   1.000
_cell.length_c   1.000
_cell.angle_alpha   90.00
_cell.angle_beta   90.00
_cell.angle_gamma   90.00
#
_symmetry.space_group_name_H-M   'P 1'
#
loop_
_entity.id
_entity.type
_entity.pdbx_description
1 polymer ?
#
loop_
_entity_poly.entity_id
_entity_poly.type
_entity_poly.pdbx_seq_one_letter_code
_entity_poly.pdbx_strand_id
1 'polypeptide(L)'
;RLKQLTICNFDFLLAAVRTISVSYLRSILEHVRCYCLDRDVELIYYTVRKSSDVLTRDTLQLAAQVICWLRPVADGSGNLISRMILAAMAWCDGYTDPLLVPLSGWLQPPLPLQIKSVICSAGVGLIAPTPSAQHVVLVTLTGDIQLWHIMSNTLVHTFKGHSGPVLCLAITRQSHFLFTGS
;
A
#
# COMPACT_ATOMS: atom_id res chain seq x y z
N ARG A 1 -6.77 -1.39 -12.99
CA ARG A 1 -7.96 -2.26 -13.18
C ARG A 1 -7.96 -3.45 -12.23
N LEU A 2 -6.90 -4.28 -12.19
CA LEU A 2 -6.84 -5.43 -11.27
C LEU A 2 -7.05 -5.05 -9.80
N LYS A 3 -6.33 -4.03 -9.29
CA LYS A 3 -6.50 -3.47 -7.93
C LYS A 3 -7.98 -3.22 -7.56
N GLN A 4 -8.76 -2.62 -8.47
CA GLN A 4 -10.18 -2.32 -8.26
C GLN A 4 -11.06 -3.57 -8.28
N LEU A 5 -10.70 -4.58 -9.07
CA LEU A 5 -11.49 -5.80 -9.22
C LEU A 5 -11.18 -6.84 -8.12
N THR A 6 -10.04 -6.71 -7.44
CA THR A 6 -9.61 -7.66 -6.41
C THR A 6 -9.43 -6.98 -5.05
N ILE A 7 -8.27 -6.39 -4.80
CA ILE A 7 -7.83 -6.00 -3.45
C ILE A 7 -8.64 -4.85 -2.86
N CYS A 8 -9.16 -3.96 -3.71
CA CYS A 8 -10.06 -2.88 -3.31
C CYS A 8 -11.53 -3.18 -3.64
N ASN A 9 -11.89 -4.47 -3.77
CA ASN A 9 -13.26 -4.92 -4.01
C ASN A 9 -13.77 -5.68 -2.78
N PHE A 10 -14.84 -5.19 -2.16
CA PHE A 10 -15.39 -5.80 -0.95
C PHE A 10 -15.82 -7.25 -1.15
N ASP A 11 -16.49 -7.57 -2.27
CA ASP A 11 -16.99 -8.91 -2.56
C ASP A 11 -15.84 -9.91 -2.74
N PHE A 12 -14.74 -9.48 -3.38
CA PHE A 12 -13.53 -10.30 -3.50
C PHE A 12 -12.93 -10.59 -2.11
N LEU A 13 -12.78 -9.58 -1.25
CA LEU A 13 -12.26 -9.76 0.10
C LEU A 13 -13.15 -10.69 0.93
N LEU A 14 -14.47 -10.50 0.86
CA LEU A 14 -15.45 -11.33 1.56
C LEU A 14 -15.42 -12.77 1.05
N ALA A 15 -15.39 -12.98 -0.26
CA ALA A 15 -15.25 -14.29 -0.85
C ALA A 15 -13.96 -14.98 -0.38
N ALA A 16 -12.82 -14.29 -0.43
CA ALA A 16 -11.53 -14.86 -0.01
C ALA A 16 -11.52 -15.29 1.46
N VAL A 17 -12.07 -14.47 2.36
CA VAL A 17 -12.16 -14.77 3.79
C VAL A 17 -13.12 -15.91 4.08
N ARG A 18 -14.30 -15.93 3.44
CA ARG A 18 -15.35 -16.93 3.69
C ARG A 18 -15.06 -18.29 3.06
N THR A 19 -14.43 -18.31 1.89
CA THR A 19 -14.18 -19.55 1.14
C THR A 19 -12.87 -20.21 1.53
N ILE A 20 -11.85 -19.43 1.91
CA ILE A 20 -10.52 -19.95 2.22
C ILE A 20 -10.14 -19.65 3.66
N SER A 21 -9.75 -18.41 3.96
CA SER A 21 -9.46 -17.95 5.34
C SER A 21 -9.01 -16.49 5.36
N VAL A 22 -9.04 -15.89 6.56
CA VAL A 22 -8.40 -14.59 6.84
C VAL A 22 -6.90 -14.62 6.56
N SER A 23 -6.22 -15.71 6.91
CA SER A 23 -4.79 -15.90 6.67
C SER A 23 -4.44 -15.90 5.18
N TYR A 24 -5.28 -16.51 4.35
CA TYR A 24 -5.12 -16.49 2.90
C TYR A 24 -5.27 -15.07 2.34
N LEU A 25 -6.33 -14.34 2.75
CA LEU A 25 -6.50 -12.96 2.33
C LEU A 25 -5.29 -12.10 2.74
N ARG A 26 -4.82 -12.24 3.99
CA ARG A 26 -3.62 -11.54 4.47
C ARG A 26 -2.39 -11.85 3.61
N SER A 27 -2.19 -13.12 3.25
CA SER A 27 -1.08 -13.54 2.39
C SER A 27 -1.12 -12.89 1.00
N ILE A 28 -2.30 -12.81 0.36
CA ILE A 28 -2.44 -12.10 -0.93
C ILE A 28 -2.06 -10.63 -0.78
N LEU A 29 -2.57 -9.97 0.27
CA LEU A 29 -2.30 -8.56 0.52
C LEU A 29 -0.80 -8.32 0.78
N GLU A 30 -0.15 -9.18 1.56
CA GLU A 30 1.30 -9.14 1.79
C GLU A 30 2.09 -9.30 0.49
N HIS A 31 1.68 -10.24 -0.36
CA HIS A 31 2.32 -10.47 -1.64
C HIS A 31 2.25 -9.24 -2.55
N VAL A 32 1.06 -8.61 -2.66
CA VAL A 32 0.90 -7.42 -3.51
C VAL A 32 1.72 -6.25 -3.01
N ARG A 33 1.79 -6.07 -1.69
CA ARG A 33 2.59 -5.01 -1.07
C ARG A 33 4.07 -5.11 -1.43
N CYS A 34 4.61 -6.28 -1.72
CA CYS A 34 6.00 -6.41 -2.17
C CYS A 34 6.28 -5.68 -3.49
N TYR A 35 5.26 -5.45 -4.33
CA TYR A 35 5.40 -4.89 -5.68
C TYR A 35 4.95 -3.45 -5.81
N CYS A 36 4.09 -2.95 -4.92
CA CYS A 36 3.61 -1.57 -5.02
C CYS A 36 3.37 -0.92 -3.66
N LEU A 37 3.90 0.29 -3.51
CA LEU A 37 3.54 1.20 -2.43
C LEU A 37 2.27 1.94 -2.85
N ASP A 38 1.12 1.52 -2.30
CA ASP A 38 -0.17 2.08 -2.63
C ASP A 38 -1.01 2.29 -1.36
N ARG A 39 -1.50 3.52 -1.16
CA ARG A 39 -2.23 3.90 0.05
C ARG A 39 -3.45 3.02 0.33
N ASP A 40 -4.23 2.68 -0.70
CA ASP A 40 -5.45 1.90 -0.52
C ASP A 40 -5.11 0.46 -0.14
N VAL A 41 -4.08 -0.12 -0.78
CA VAL A 41 -3.60 -1.47 -0.45
C VAL A 41 -3.07 -1.52 0.99
N GLU A 42 -2.28 -0.53 1.41
CA GLU A 42 -1.79 -0.44 2.78
C GLU A 42 -2.94 -0.34 3.78
N LEU A 43 -3.92 0.54 3.54
CA LEU A 43 -5.11 0.69 4.39
C LEU A 43 -5.85 -0.63 4.56
N ILE A 44 -6.13 -1.32 3.46
CA ILE A 44 -6.86 -2.59 3.46
C ILE A 44 -6.06 -3.68 4.17
N TYR A 45 -4.77 -3.79 3.89
CA TYR A 45 -3.89 -4.74 4.57
C TYR A 45 -3.89 -4.53 6.08
N TYR A 46 -3.71 -3.28 6.55
CA TYR A 46 -3.67 -3.02 7.97
C TYR A 46 -5.03 -3.16 8.65
N THR A 47 -6.14 -2.88 7.95
CA THR A 47 -7.49 -3.21 8.42
C THR A 47 -7.64 -4.72 8.61
N VAL A 48 -7.35 -5.53 7.59
CA VAL A 48 -7.43 -6.99 7.69
C VAL A 48 -6.51 -7.54 8.79
N ARG A 49 -5.29 -6.99 8.90
CA ARG A 49 -4.33 -7.36 9.95
C ARG A 49 -4.86 -7.03 11.36
N LYS A 50 -5.41 -5.84 11.58
CA LYS A 50 -5.96 -5.43 12.89
C LYS A 50 -7.25 -6.17 13.24
N SER A 51 -8.00 -6.58 12.24
CA SER A 51 -9.25 -7.32 12.40
C SER A 51 -9.07 -8.84 12.43
N SER A 52 -7.84 -9.35 12.31
CA SER A 52 -7.57 -10.78 12.11
C SER A 52 -8.22 -11.66 13.19
N ASP A 53 -8.15 -11.26 14.46
CA ASP A 53 -8.74 -12.02 15.57
C ASP A 53 -10.27 -12.06 15.50
N VAL A 54 -10.90 -10.94 15.13
CA VAL A 54 -12.35 -10.86 14.96
C VAL A 54 -12.79 -11.72 13.77
N LEU A 55 -12.11 -11.58 12.63
CA LEU A 55 -12.46 -12.28 11.39
C LEU A 55 -12.21 -13.78 11.46
N THR A 56 -11.27 -14.23 12.30
CA THR A 56 -11.02 -15.66 12.53
C THR A 56 -12.16 -16.31 13.31
N ARG A 57 -12.85 -15.53 14.17
CA ARG A 57 -14.01 -16.01 14.93
C ARG A 57 -15.30 -15.92 14.11
N ASP A 58 -15.47 -14.81 13.40
CA ASP A 58 -16.64 -14.58 12.56
C ASP A 58 -16.26 -13.78 11.30
N THR A 59 -16.29 -14.49 10.16
CA THR A 59 -15.98 -13.94 8.84
C THR A 59 -17.02 -12.92 8.35
N LEU A 60 -18.24 -12.96 8.88
CA LEU A 60 -19.31 -12.03 8.51
C LEU A 60 -19.06 -10.62 9.05
N GLN A 61 -18.18 -10.47 10.05
CA GLN A 61 -17.77 -9.17 10.57
C GLN A 61 -16.88 -8.37 9.61
N LEU A 62 -16.50 -8.91 8.44
CA LEU A 62 -15.63 -8.19 7.50
C LEU A 62 -16.20 -6.82 7.10
N ALA A 63 -17.51 -6.75 6.79
CA ALA A 63 -18.15 -5.49 6.45
C ALA A 63 -18.06 -4.47 7.59
N ALA A 64 -18.39 -4.90 8.81
CA ALA A 64 -18.30 -4.07 10.00
C ALA A 64 -16.86 -3.54 10.22
N GLN A 65 -15.86 -4.40 10.05
CA GLN A 65 -14.45 -4.01 10.18
C GLN A 65 -14.06 -2.99 9.09
N VAL A 66 -14.39 -3.24 7.83
CA VAL A 66 -14.13 -2.30 6.72
C VAL A 66 -14.75 -0.93 7.01
N ILE A 67 -16.02 -0.89 7.42
CA ILE A 67 -16.72 0.37 7.72
C ILE A 67 -16.08 1.09 8.91
N CYS A 68 -15.83 0.39 10.03
CA CYS A 68 -15.24 0.96 11.24
C CYS A 68 -13.87 1.62 11.00
N TRP A 69 -12.98 0.93 10.30
CA TRP A 69 -11.58 1.33 10.15
C TRP A 69 -11.36 2.34 9.02
N LEU A 70 -12.14 2.25 7.93
CA LEU A 70 -11.84 2.99 6.69
C LEU A 70 -12.74 4.19 6.46
N ARG A 71 -13.93 4.26 7.08
CA ARG A 71 -14.81 5.43 6.95
C ARG A 71 -14.15 6.76 7.34
N PRO A 72 -13.28 6.84 8.36
CA PRO A 72 -12.60 8.10 8.70
C PRO A 72 -11.59 8.60 7.66
N VAL A 73 -11.13 7.75 6.73
CA VAL A 73 -10.16 8.10 5.66
C VAL A 73 -10.76 8.07 4.26
N ALA A 74 -12.08 7.92 4.17
CA ALA A 74 -12.80 8.01 2.92
C ALA A 74 -12.88 9.48 2.47
N ASP A 75 -11.82 9.96 1.82
CA ASP A 75 -11.76 11.32 1.29
C ASP A 75 -12.63 11.43 0.01
N GLY A 76 -13.77 12.11 0.09
CA GLY A 76 -14.63 12.44 -1.05
C GLY A 76 -15.33 11.27 -1.75
N SER A 77 -16.38 11.57 -2.51
CA SER A 77 -17.10 10.61 -3.35
C SER A 77 -16.26 10.28 -4.59
N GLY A 78 -15.61 9.11 -4.63
CA GLY A 78 -15.05 8.58 -5.88
C GLY A 78 -13.82 7.68 -5.78
N ASN A 79 -13.09 7.73 -4.66
CA ASN A 79 -11.92 6.86 -4.45
C ASN A 79 -12.33 5.39 -4.23
N LEU A 80 -11.39 4.45 -4.39
CA LEU A 80 -11.69 3.01 -4.31
C LEU A 80 -12.12 2.58 -2.89
N ILE A 81 -11.57 3.21 -1.85
CA ILE A 81 -11.95 2.94 -0.46
C ILE A 81 -13.40 3.31 -0.20
N SER A 82 -13.85 4.49 -0.64
CA SER A 82 -15.25 4.94 -0.54
C SER A 82 -16.19 3.95 -1.23
N ARG A 83 -15.84 3.45 -2.42
CA ARG A 83 -16.65 2.44 -3.12
C ARG A 83 -16.71 1.11 -2.36
N MET A 84 -15.59 0.69 -1.79
CA MET A 84 -15.52 -0.53 -1.00
C MET A 84 -16.35 -0.43 0.28
N ILE A 85 -16.34 0.73 0.96
CA ILE A 85 -17.20 1.00 2.12
C ILE A 85 -18.68 0.98 1.73
N LEU A 86 -19.05 1.61 0.61
CA LEU A 86 -20.43 1.58 0.11
C LEU A 86 -20.90 0.15 -0.21
N ALA A 87 -20.04 -0.67 -0.83
CA ALA A 87 -20.34 -2.08 -1.08
C ALA A 87 -20.51 -2.86 0.23
N ALA A 88 -19.67 -2.62 1.24
CA ALA A 88 -19.80 -3.23 2.56
C ALA A 88 -21.11 -2.83 3.27
N MET A 89 -21.51 -1.56 3.18
CA MET A 89 -22.80 -1.08 3.72
C MET A 89 -23.98 -1.74 3.01
N ALA A 90 -23.99 -1.75 1.68
CA ALA A 90 -25.05 -2.39 0.89
C ALA A 90 -25.16 -3.89 1.18
N TRP A 91 -24.03 -4.57 1.42
CA TRP A 91 -24.02 -5.97 1.85
C TRP A 91 -24.68 -6.16 3.22
N CYS A 92 -24.37 -5.29 4.19
CA CYS A 92 -25.03 -5.32 5.50
C CYS A 92 -26.54 -5.09 5.38
N ASP A 93 -26.97 -4.13 4.56
CA ASP A 93 -28.39 -3.79 4.38
C ASP A 93 -29.19 -4.94 3.73
N GLY A 94 -28.54 -5.73 2.87
CA GLY A 94 -29.15 -6.89 2.20
C GLY A 94 -29.06 -8.20 2.98
N TYR A 95 -28.40 -8.23 4.14
CA TYR A 95 -28.21 -9.45 4.91
C TYR A 95 -29.43 -9.75 5.79
N THR A 96 -29.87 -11.01 5.81
CA THR A 96 -31.15 -11.40 6.42
C THR A 96 -31.06 -11.74 7.90
N ASP A 97 -29.90 -12.16 8.39
CA ASP A 97 -29.69 -12.50 9.81
C ASP A 97 -29.12 -11.30 10.58
N PRO A 98 -29.20 -11.29 11.93
CA PRO A 98 -28.70 -10.17 12.72
C PRO A 98 -27.19 -9.96 12.54
N LEU A 99 -26.77 -8.73 12.25
CA LEU A 99 -25.37 -8.31 12.18
C LEU A 99 -25.09 -7.16 13.14
N LEU A 100 -23.86 -7.10 13.64
CA LEU A 100 -23.33 -5.92 14.32
C LEU A 100 -22.77 -4.96 13.27
N VAL A 101 -23.52 -3.90 12.96
CA VAL A 101 -23.12 -2.90 11.96
C VAL A 101 -22.78 -1.58 12.65
N PRO A 102 -21.55 -1.07 12.49
CA PRO A 102 -21.16 0.21 13.07
C PRO A 102 -21.83 1.38 12.33
N LEU A 103 -22.55 2.22 13.08
CA LEU A 103 -23.25 3.38 12.53
C LEU A 103 -22.30 4.54 12.15
N SER A 104 -21.10 4.57 12.73
CA SER A 104 -20.04 5.55 12.43
C SER A 104 -18.65 4.91 12.52
N GLY A 105 -17.64 5.56 11.92
CA GLY A 105 -16.25 5.13 12.02
C GLY A 105 -15.55 5.87 13.16
N TRP A 106 -15.13 5.15 14.20
CA TRP A 106 -14.51 5.75 15.41
C TRP A 106 -13.08 5.30 15.61
N LEU A 107 -12.62 4.30 14.82
CA LEU A 107 -11.28 3.78 14.92
C LEU A 107 -10.35 4.61 14.05
N GLN A 108 -9.16 4.87 14.58
CA GLN A 108 -8.12 5.51 13.78
C GLN A 108 -7.66 4.56 12.68
N PRO A 109 -7.57 5.02 11.42
CA PRO A 109 -7.10 4.23 10.30
C PRO A 109 -5.77 3.55 10.63
N PRO A 110 -5.61 2.26 10.35
CA PRO A 110 -4.56 1.46 10.96
C PRO A 110 -3.18 1.60 10.27
N LEU A 111 -2.86 2.75 9.68
CA LEU A 111 -1.58 3.00 9.03
C LEU A 111 -0.49 3.20 10.09
N PRO A 112 0.48 2.27 10.26
CA PRO A 112 1.62 2.54 11.12
C PRO A 112 2.53 3.59 10.46
N LEU A 113 3.36 4.25 11.28
CA LEU A 113 4.51 5.01 10.79
C LEU A 113 5.38 4.09 9.93
N GLN A 114 5.46 4.38 8.63
CA GLN A 114 6.29 3.63 7.70
C GLN A 114 7.64 4.32 7.57
N ILE A 115 8.62 3.80 8.29
CA ILE A 115 10.03 4.16 8.09
C ILE A 115 10.67 3.00 7.32
N LYS A 116 11.22 3.31 6.14
CA LYS A 116 11.99 2.36 5.32
C LYS A 116 13.46 2.74 5.38
N SER A 117 14.31 1.75 5.63
CA SER A 117 15.76 1.89 5.60
C SER A 117 16.34 1.12 4.41
N VAL A 118 17.26 1.77 3.71
CA VAL A 118 18.02 1.19 2.60
C VAL A 118 19.48 1.12 3.06
N ILE A 119 20.08 -0.07 2.98
CA ILE A 119 21.49 -0.26 3.36
C ILE A 119 22.35 -0.13 2.09
N CYS A 120 23.26 0.83 2.09
CA CYS A 120 24.21 1.07 1.01
C CYS A 120 25.62 0.65 1.43
N SER A 121 26.45 0.25 0.47
CA SER A 121 27.86 -0.13 0.69
C SER A 121 28.79 1.06 0.95
N ALA A 122 28.31 2.28 0.74
CA ALA A 122 29.04 3.54 0.92
C ALA A 122 28.12 4.63 1.47
N GLY A 123 28.71 5.75 1.90
CA GLY A 123 27.94 6.93 2.30
C GLY A 123 27.06 7.44 1.16
N VAL A 124 25.92 8.04 1.51
CA VAL A 124 24.96 8.60 0.55
C VAL A 124 25.13 10.12 0.52
N GLY A 125 25.42 10.67 -0.66
CA GLY A 125 25.56 12.11 -0.86
C GLY A 125 24.25 12.80 -1.24
N LEU A 126 23.46 12.17 -2.11
CA LEU A 126 22.17 12.69 -2.60
C LEU A 126 21.09 11.61 -2.56
N ILE A 127 19.86 12.04 -2.34
CA ILE A 127 18.66 11.19 -2.35
C ILE A 127 17.51 11.93 -3.03
N ALA A 128 16.77 11.22 -3.88
CA ALA A 128 15.57 11.77 -4.49
C ALA A 128 14.50 10.67 -4.71
N PRO A 129 13.26 10.87 -4.24
CA PRO A 129 12.16 9.98 -4.60
C PRO A 129 11.78 10.17 -6.07
N THR A 130 11.40 9.07 -6.72
CA THR A 130 10.78 9.17 -8.06
C THR A 130 9.36 9.73 -7.96
N PRO A 131 8.88 10.47 -8.96
CA PRO A 131 7.48 10.95 -8.99
C PRO A 131 6.43 9.83 -8.89
N SER A 132 6.76 8.61 -9.32
CA SER A 132 5.91 7.43 -9.15
C SER A 132 5.69 7.01 -7.69
N ALA A 133 6.53 7.50 -6.77
CA ALA A 133 6.61 7.07 -5.37
C ALA A 133 6.83 5.56 -5.17
N GLN A 134 7.27 4.82 -6.20
CA GLN A 134 7.61 3.39 -6.10
C GLN A 134 9.11 3.17 -5.89
N HIS A 135 9.93 4.13 -6.32
CA HIS A 135 11.38 4.04 -6.27
C HIS A 135 12.02 5.27 -5.65
N VAL A 136 13.23 5.09 -5.14
CA VAL A 136 14.13 6.15 -4.67
C VAL A 136 15.45 6.03 -5.42
N VAL A 137 16.00 7.16 -5.83
CA VAL A 137 17.35 7.27 -6.38
C VAL A 137 18.29 7.73 -5.28
N LEU A 138 19.41 7.03 -5.13
CA LEU A 138 20.48 7.31 -4.20
C LEU A 138 21.77 7.54 -4.98
N VAL A 139 22.58 8.50 -4.54
CA VAL A 139 23.92 8.71 -5.08
C VAL A 139 24.91 8.39 -3.98
N THR A 140 25.77 7.41 -4.23
CA THR A 140 26.83 7.06 -3.30
C THR A 140 27.98 8.07 -3.39
N LEU A 141 28.77 8.17 -2.32
CA LEU A 141 30.02 8.96 -2.34
C LEU A 141 31.06 8.39 -3.32
N THR A 142 30.87 7.17 -3.83
CA THR A 142 31.71 6.58 -4.88
C THR A 142 31.33 7.04 -6.29
N GLY A 143 30.27 7.84 -6.45
CA GLY A 143 29.77 8.34 -7.74
C GLY A 143 28.77 7.41 -8.42
N ASP A 144 28.44 6.25 -7.84
CA ASP A 144 27.44 5.35 -8.37
C ASP A 144 26.03 5.86 -8.05
N ILE A 145 25.18 5.92 -9.06
CA ILE A 145 23.78 6.29 -8.89
C ILE A 145 22.95 5.01 -8.86
N GLN A 146 22.19 4.80 -7.79
CA GLN A 146 21.44 3.57 -7.53
C GLN A 146 19.94 3.84 -7.52
N LEU A 147 19.17 3.02 -8.24
CA LEU A 147 17.71 3.01 -8.21
C LEU A 147 17.23 1.88 -7.32
N TRP A 148 16.47 2.21 -6.29
CA TRP A 148 15.93 1.25 -5.31
C TRP A 148 14.41 1.19 -5.36
N HIS A 149 13.86 -0.01 -5.34
CA HIS A 149 12.43 -0.23 -5.19
C HIS A 149 12.05 -0.22 -3.70
N ILE A 150 11.10 0.64 -3.32
CA ILE A 150 10.82 0.97 -1.91
C ILE A 150 10.24 -0.22 -1.14
N MET A 151 9.29 -0.93 -1.76
CA MET A 151 8.55 -1.96 -1.03
C MET A 151 9.38 -3.23 -0.80
N SER A 152 9.99 -3.75 -1.86
CA SER A 152 10.87 -4.92 -1.79
C SER A 152 12.22 -4.62 -1.16
N ASN A 153 12.58 -3.34 -1.03
CA ASN A 153 13.89 -2.89 -0.54
C ASN A 153 15.05 -3.49 -1.35
N THR A 154 14.92 -3.48 -2.68
CA THR A 154 15.89 -4.09 -3.59
C THR A 154 16.51 -3.05 -4.51
N LEU A 155 17.81 -3.16 -4.74
CA LEU A 155 18.51 -2.44 -5.80
C LEU A 155 17.99 -2.94 -7.15
N VAL A 156 17.36 -2.04 -7.91
CA VAL A 156 16.82 -2.32 -9.24
C VAL A 156 17.90 -2.12 -10.30
N HIS A 157 18.65 -1.03 -10.19
CA HIS A 157 19.67 -0.69 -11.18
C HIS A 157 20.75 0.23 -10.60
N THR A 158 21.95 0.15 -11.18
CA THR A 158 23.05 1.09 -10.92
C THR A 158 23.44 1.76 -12.22
N PHE A 159 23.25 3.07 -12.30
CA PHE A 159 23.69 3.87 -13.44
C PHE A 159 25.16 4.24 -13.25
N LYS A 160 25.98 3.87 -14.23
CA LYS A 160 27.42 4.14 -14.28
C LYS A 160 27.74 5.08 -15.44
N GLY A 161 28.81 5.87 -15.30
CA GLY A 161 29.31 6.73 -16.39
C GLY A 161 30.03 7.98 -15.90
N HIS A 162 29.68 8.48 -14.71
CA HIS A 162 30.38 9.62 -14.11
C HIS A 162 31.80 9.22 -13.68
N SER A 163 32.78 10.08 -14.00
CA SER A 163 34.17 9.91 -13.57
C SER A 163 34.51 10.71 -12.31
N GLY A 164 33.59 11.56 -11.86
CA GLY A 164 33.71 12.39 -10.66
C GLY A 164 32.47 12.29 -9.76
N PRO A 165 32.47 12.99 -8.61
CA PRO A 165 31.35 13.00 -7.68
C PRO A 165 30.14 13.67 -8.33
N VAL A 166 28.98 13.02 -8.23
CA VAL A 166 27.73 13.60 -8.75
C VAL A 166 27.24 14.70 -7.80
N LEU A 167 27.18 15.94 -8.29
CA LEU A 167 26.86 17.14 -7.53
C LEU A 167 25.37 17.49 -7.57
N CYS A 168 24.67 17.07 -8.63
CA CYS A 168 23.25 17.38 -8.81
C CYS A 168 22.47 16.25 -9.48
N LEU A 169 21.17 16.20 -9.18
CA LEU A 169 20.26 15.18 -9.68
C LEU A 169 18.86 15.78 -9.94
N ALA A 170 18.25 15.44 -11.08
CA ALA A 170 16.89 15.83 -11.42
C ALA A 170 16.14 14.68 -12.08
N ILE A 171 14.92 14.39 -11.63
CA ILE A 171 14.05 13.35 -12.17
C ILE A 171 12.87 14.02 -12.88
N THR A 172 12.61 13.60 -14.11
CA THR A 172 11.45 14.08 -14.87
C THR A 172 10.13 13.61 -14.23
N ARG A 173 9.07 14.42 -14.32
CA ARG A 173 7.75 14.10 -13.73
C ARG A 173 7.17 12.75 -14.18
N GLN A 174 7.43 12.37 -15.43
CA GLN A 174 6.98 11.10 -15.99
C GLN A 174 7.88 9.91 -15.58
N SER A 175 8.95 10.15 -14.80
CA SER A 175 9.93 9.15 -14.35
C SER A 175 10.67 8.43 -15.48
N HIS A 176 10.74 9.02 -16.69
CA HIS A 176 11.40 8.41 -17.85
C HIS A 176 12.88 8.77 -17.94
N PHE A 177 13.25 9.98 -17.52
CA PHE A 177 14.61 10.47 -17.58
C PHE A 177 15.11 10.94 -16.21
N LEU A 178 16.38 10.62 -15.96
CA LEU A 178 17.18 11.00 -14.81
C LEU A 178 18.37 11.81 -15.34
N PHE A 179 18.47 13.08 -14.95
CA PHE A 179 19.61 13.94 -15.27
C PHE A 179 20.54 14.02 -14.07
N THR A 180 21.84 13.91 -14.32
CA THR A 180 22.88 13.97 -13.28
C THR A 180 24.11 14.71 -13.82
N GLY A 181 24.77 15.47 -12.95
CA GLY A 181 25.99 16.21 -13.29
C GLY A 181 27.09 15.95 -12.28
N SER A 182 28.31 15.66 -12.76
CA SER A 182 29.54 15.54 -11.98
C SER A 182 30.48 16.71 -12.20
#